data_AF-A0AB37KH75-F1
#
_entry.id   AF-A0AB37KH75-F1
#
_cell.length_a   1.000
_cell.length_b   1.000
_cell.length_c   1.000
_cell.angle_alpha   90.00
_cell.angle_beta   90.00
_cell.angle_gamma   90.00
#
_symmetry.space_group_name_H-M   'P 1'
#
loop_
_entity.id
_entity.type
_entity.pdbx_description
1 polymer ?
#
loop_
_entity_poly.entity_id
_entity_poly.type
_entity_poly.pdbx_seq_one_letter_code
_entity_poly.pdbx_strand_id
1 'polypeptide(L)' 'MKKKYRKLIIYGVAGILFFFLLSLVFPGLMFIAKTGALLVYAGVSFTQILMMRNMHEDVEKPIIFTIAVTLIMGYLLFFV' A
#
# COMPACT_ATOMS: atom_id res chain seq x y z
N MET A 1 -15.56 -3.18 12.91
CA MET A 1 -14.71 -3.42 11.72
C MET A 1 -14.59 -4.93 11.46
N LYS A 2 -15.04 -5.41 10.29
CA LYS A 2 -15.12 -6.85 9.98
C LYS A 2 -13.73 -7.50 10.10
N LYS A 3 -13.59 -8.62 10.83
CA LYS A 3 -12.33 -9.38 11.09
C LYS A 3 -11.39 -9.52 9.88
N LYS A 4 -11.96 -9.60 8.67
CA LYS A 4 -11.25 -9.69 7.38
C LYS A 4 -10.41 -8.43 7.07
N TYR A 5 -10.89 -7.24 7.44
CA TYR A 5 -10.22 -5.94 7.26
C TYR A 5 -8.93 -5.87 8.07
N ARG A 6 -9.00 -6.28 9.34
CA ARG A 6 -7.86 -6.25 10.25
C ARG A 6 -6.74 -7.18 9.79
N LYS A 7 -7.08 -8.37 9.28
CA LYS A 7 -6.10 -9.31 8.74
C LYS A 7 -5.40 -8.74 7.50
N LEU A 8 -6.16 -8.17 6.56
CA LEU A 8 -5.60 -7.64 5.31
C LEU A 8 -4.65 -6.46 5.55
N ILE A 9 -4.99 -5.57 6.49
CA ILE A 9 -4.09 -4.49 6.94
C ILE A 9 -2.83 -5.06 7.58
N ILE A 10 -2.95 -6.05 8.47
CA ILE A 10 -1.79 -6.67 9.12
C ILE A 10 -0.84 -7.28 8.10
N TYR A 11 -1.37 -8.00 7.09
CA TYR A 11 -0.55 -8.54 6.01
C TYR A 11 0.10 -7.45 5.15
N GLY A 12 -0.64 -6.36 4.87
CA GLY A 12 -0.10 -5.20 4.17
C GLY A 12 1.06 -4.54 4.90
N VAL A 13 0.88 -4.28 6.20
CA VAL A 13 1.91 -3.69 7.07
C VAL A 13 3.12 -4.61 7.17
N ALA A 14 2.90 -5.92 7.35
CA ALA A 14 3.98 -6.90 7.37
C ALA A 14 4.75 -6.95 6.05
N GLY A 15 4.07 -6.86 4.91
CA GLY A 15 4.70 -6.80 3.59
C GLY A 15 5.54 -5.54 3.38
N ILE A 16 5.02 -4.37 3.78
CA ILE A 16 5.76 -3.11 3.71
C ILE A 16 7.00 -3.16 4.61
N LEU A 17 6.86 -3.64 5.85
CA LEU A 17 7.99 -3.82 6.78
C LEU A 17 9.03 -4.79 6.23
N PHE A 18 8.60 -5.88 5.60
CA PHE A 18 9.50 -6.83 4.96
C PHE A 18 10.32 -6.17 3.85
N PHE A 19 9.67 -5.45 2.92
CA PHE A 19 10.37 -4.75 1.86
C PHE A 19 11.28 -3.63 2.39
N PHE A 20 10.86 -2.94 3.45
CA PHE A 20 11.69 -1.93 4.10
C PHE A 20 12.98 -2.54 4.70
N LEU A 21 12.86 -3.64 5.45
CA LEU A 21 14.02 -4.37 5.97
C LEU A 21 14.91 -4.92 4.86
N LEU A 22 14.30 -5.45 3.80
CA LEU A 22 15.04 -5.96 2.63
C LEU A 22 15.85 -4.85 1.95
N SER A 23 15.29 -3.65 1.84
CA SER A 23 16.01 -2.46 1.32
C SER A 23 17.20 -2.06 2.19
N LEU A 24 17.15 -2.33 3.50
CA LEU A 24 18.17 -1.93 4.46
C LEU A 24 19.33 -2.93 4.46
N VAL A 25 19.03 -4.22 4.33
CA VAL A 25 20.03 -5.30 4.26
C VAL A 25 20.68 -5.39 2.88
N PHE A 26 19.92 -5.16 1.80
CA PHE A 26 20.40 -5.27 0.43
C PHE A 26 20.17 -3.96 -0.35
N PRO A 27 21.13 -3.01 -0.29
CA PRO A 27 21.02 -1.72 -0.97
C PRO A 27 20.87 -1.85 -2.49
N GLY A 28 21.47 -2.90 -3.09
CA GLY A 28 21.34 -3.18 -4.53
C GLY A 28 19.92 -3.56 -4.97
N LEU A 29 19.05 -3.96 -4.04
CA LEU A 29 17.64 -4.26 -4.30
C LEU A 29 16.71 -3.11 -3.89
N MET A 30 17.25 -1.94 -3.52
CA MET A 30 16.46 -0.81 -3.01
C MET A 30 15.35 -0.39 -3.98
N PHE A 31 15.62 -0.38 -5.30
CA PHE A 31 14.60 -0.08 -6.31
C PHE A 31 13.44 -1.08 -6.29
N ILE A 32 13.77 -2.38 -6.22
CA ILE A 32 12.78 -3.47 -6.17
C ILE A 32 11.99 -3.41 -4.86
N ALA A 33 12.67 -3.14 -3.74
CA ALA A 33 12.06 -3.03 -2.43
C ALA A 33 11.09 -1.84 -2.33
N LYS A 34 11.48 -0.66 -2.83
CA LYS A 34 10.62 0.54 -2.92
C LYS A 34 9.41 0.27 -3.80
N THR A 35 9.61 -0.34 -4.97
CA THR A 35 8.51 -0.73 -5.88
C THR A 35 7.57 -1.73 -5.21
N GLY A 36 8.11 -2.76 -4.57
CA GLY A 36 7.35 -3.79 -3.86
C GLY A 36 6.51 -3.22 -2.72
N ALA A 37 7.08 -2.34 -1.90
CA ALA A 37 6.36 -1.65 -0.83
C ALA A 37 5.20 -0.79 -1.38
N LEU A 38 5.43 -0.07 -2.49
CA LEU A 38 4.40 0.74 -3.14
C LEU A 38 3.26 -0.13 -3.69
N LEU A 39 3.59 -1.26 -4.33
CA LEU A 39 2.61 -2.23 -4.85
C LEU A 39 1.79 -2.89 -3.73
N VAL A 40 2.42 -3.24 -2.61
CA VAL A 40 1.70 -3.78 -1.44
C VAL A 40 0.72 -2.75 -0.90
N TYR A 41 1.14 -1.49 -0.76
CA TYR A 41 0.25 -0.40 -0.32
C TYR A 41 -0.93 -0.21 -1.28
N ALA A 42 -0.66 -0.14 -2.59
CA ALA A 42 -1.70 0.03 -3.61
C ALA A 42 -2.68 -1.16 -3.62
N GLY A 43 -2.19 -2.40 -3.53
CA GLY A 43 -3.03 -3.59 -3.48
C GLY A 43 -3.92 -3.66 -2.23
N VAL A 44 -3.37 -3.31 -1.07
CA VAL A 44 -4.13 -3.24 0.18
C VAL A 44 -5.20 -2.15 0.11
N SER A 45 -4.85 -0.96 -0.39
CA SER A 45 -5.79 0.16 -0.50
C SER A 45 -6.90 -0.14 -1.53
N PHE A 46 -6.56 -0.75 -2.66
CA PHE A 46 -7.53 -1.16 -3.67
C PHE A 46 -8.52 -2.20 -3.13
N THR A 47 -8.03 -3.21 -2.42
CA THR A 47 -8.91 -4.23 -1.82
C THR A 47 -9.80 -3.66 -0.72
N GLN A 48 -9.34 -2.65 0.03
CA GLN A 48 -10.17 -1.90 0.98
C GLN A 48 -11.29 -1.14 0.27
N ILE A 49 -10.97 -0.37 -0.76
CA ILE A 49 -11.94 0.37 -1.58
C ILE A 49 -12.97 -0.58 -2.20
N LEU A 50 -12.52 -1.71 -2.76
CA LEU A 50 -13.41 -2.71 -3.36
C LEU A 50 -14.38 -3.30 -2.33
N MET A 51 -13.93 -3.50 -1.09
CA MET A 51 -14.80 -3.93 0.01
C MET A 51 -15.77 -2.83 0.47
N MET A 52 -15.34 -1.58 0.56
CA MET A 52 -16.22 -0.43 0.89
C MET A 52 -17.33 -0.30 -0.16
N ARG A 53 -16.97 -0.42 -1.44
CA ARG A 53 -17.94 -0.46 -2.55
C ARG A 53 -18.96 -1.59 -2.39
N ASN A 54 -18.51 -2.80 -2.04
CA ASN A 54 -19.38 -3.95 -1.79
C ASN A 54 -20.27 -3.80 -0.54
N MET A 55 -19.97 -2.85 0.34
CA MET A 55 -20.79 -2.50 1.50
C MET A 55 -21.71 -1.29 1.26
N HIS A 56 -21.79 -0.81 0.00
CA HIS A 56 -22.51 0.41 -0.38
C HIS A 56 -22.06 1.67 0.36
N GLU A 57 -20.80 1.71 0.79
CA GLU A 57 -20.18 2.92 1.34
C GLU A 57 -19.65 3.82 0.20
N ASP A 58 -19.58 5.12 0.47
CA ASP A 58 -18.99 6.09 -0.46
C ASP A 58 -17.48 5.84 -0.62
N VAL A 59 -17.06 5.58 -1.86
CA VAL A 59 -15.68 5.24 -2.21
C VAL A 59 -14.93 6.35 -2.93
N GLU A 60 -15.57 7.47 -3.26
CA GLU A 60 -14.95 8.51 -4.07
C GLU A 60 -13.77 9.16 -3.34
N LYS A 61 -13.98 9.55 -2.08
CA LYS A 61 -12.94 10.09 -1.20
C LYS A 61 -11.75 9.14 -1.00
N PRO A 62 -11.94 7.87 -0.59
CA PRO A 62 -10.81 6.95 -0.39
C PRO A 62 -10.07 6.60 -1.69
N ILE A 63 -10.75 6.59 -2.84
CA ILE A 63 -10.09 6.41 -4.15
C ILE A 63 -9.15 7.59 -4.45
N ILE A 64 -9.67 8.81 -4.39
CA ILE A 64 -8.87 10.02 -4.69
C ILE A 64 -7.68 10.11 -3.74
N PHE A 65 -7.91 9.86 -2.45
CA PHE A 65 -6.85 9.84 -1.45
C PHE A 65 -5.79 8.78 -1.74
N THR A 66 -6.20 7.55 -2.07
CA THR A 66 -5.26 6.46 -2.40
C THR A 66 -4.42 6.80 -3.62
N ILE A 67 -5.01 7.39 -4.66
CA ILE A 67 -4.30 7.80 -5.88
C ILE A 67 -3.28 8.90 -5.54
N ALA A 68 -3.70 9.92 -4.79
CA ALA A 68 -2.83 11.01 -4.38
C ALA A 68 -1.63 10.52 -3.57
N VAL A 69 -1.87 9.69 -2.54
CA VAL A 69 -0.80 9.13 -1.72
C VAL A 69 0.13 8.23 -2.55
N THR A 70 -0.41 7.40 -3.44
CA THR A 70 0.41 6.54 -4.31
C THR A 70 1.32 7.36 -5.23
N LEU A 71 0.81 8.45 -5.81
CA LEU A 71 1.61 9.33 -6.67
C LEU A 71 2.69 10.08 -5.89
N ILE A 72 2.35 10.66 -4.74
CA ILE A 72 3.29 11.39 -3.89
C ILE A 72 4.39 10.46 -3.37
N MET A 73 4.00 9.30 -2.84
CA MET A 73 4.96 8.32 -2.34
C MET A 73 5.81 7.74 -3.47
N GLY A 74 5.22 7.51 -4.65
CA GLY A 74 5.98 7.10 -5.84
C GLY A 74 7.04 8.13 -6.18
N TYR A 75 6.67 9.41 -6.26
CA TYR A 75 7.63 10.48 -6.53
C TYR A 75 8.75 10.52 -5.48
N LEU A 76 8.41 10.54 -4.19
CA LEU A 76 9.39 10.60 -3.10
C LEU A 76 10.32 9.39 -3.04
N LEU A 77 9.85 8.21 -3.44
CA LEU A 77 10.68 7.01 -3.39
C LEU A 77 11.64 6.88 -4.58
N PHE A 78 11.29 7.41 -5.75
CA PHE A 78 12.08 7.22 -6.98
C PHE A 78 12.85 8.46 -7.44
N PHE A 79 12.45 9.67 -7.06
CA PHE A 79 13.02 10.92 -7.57
C PHE A 79 13.67 11.81 -6.49
N VAL A 80 13.47 11.51 -5.21
CA VAL A 80 14.17 12.11 -4.06
C VAL A 80 15.19 11.10 -3.52
#